data_AF-A0A6N7D9S9-F1
#
_entry.id   AF-A0A6N7D9S9-F1
#
_cell.length_a   1.000
_cell.length_b   1.000
_cell.length_c   1.000
_cell.angle_alpha   90.00
_cell.angle_beta   90.00
_cell.angle_gamma   90.00
#
_symmetry.space_group_name_H-M   'P 1'
#
loop_
_entity.id
_entity.type
_entity.pdbx_description
1 polymer ?
#
loop_
_entity_poly.entity_id
_entity_poly.type
_entity_poly.pdbx_seq_one_letter_code
_entity_poly.pdbx_strand_id
1 'polypeptide(L)'
;MHVDVKYLPQMHDESNRRYLFVAIDRATRWVFVQPKANKTAASAQAFLKALHKACAIRISKVLTDNGKEFTDRLFTSKEREPSGNHEFDRLCQELGIEHRLTQPRTPRTNGMVERFNGRIADVLKTHRFNGREDLEQTLLRYVALYNQQLPQSALGSKTPMQAMKNWYQTHPHLFHKRLYDRPGCDT
;
A
#
# COMPACT_ATOMS: atom_id res chain seq x y z
N MET A 1 -1.67 -6.46 5.94
CA MET A 1 -1.54 -5.42 4.90
C MET A 1 -2.28 -5.85 3.64
N HIS A 2 -2.96 -4.94 2.96
CA HIS A 2 -3.49 -5.16 1.61
C HIS A 2 -2.69 -4.28 0.65
N VAL A 3 -2.08 -4.89 -0.36
CA VAL A 3 -1.28 -4.22 -1.39
C VAL A 3 -2.01 -4.27 -2.74
N ASP A 4 -2.03 -3.14 -3.44
CA ASP A 4 -2.62 -2.99 -4.77
C ASP A 4 -1.73 -2.09 -5.65
N VAL A 5 -1.90 -2.17 -6.97
CA VAL A 5 -1.15 -1.37 -7.94
C VAL A 5 -2.11 -0.63 -8.87
N LYS A 6 -1.90 0.68 -9.02
CA LYS A 6 -2.65 1.53 -9.96
C LYS A 6 -1.74 2.18 -10.98
N TYR A 7 -2.29 2.54 -12.13
CA TYR A 7 -1.61 3.39 -13.10
C TYR A 7 -1.68 4.84 -12.61
N LEU A 8 -0.57 5.55 -12.77
CA LEU A 8 -0.56 7.01 -12.69
C LEU A 8 -0.88 7.60 -14.08
N PRO A 9 -1.52 8.77 -14.15
CA PRO A 9 -1.61 9.49 -15.41
C PRO A 9 -0.20 9.78 -15.93
N GLN A 10 -0.03 9.67 -17.24
CA GLN A 10 1.25 9.99 -17.89
C GLN A 10 1.37 11.51 -17.98
N MET A 11 2.41 12.06 -17.36
CA MET A 11 2.72 13.48 -17.48
C MET A 11 3.41 13.77 -18.82
N HIS A 12 3.40 15.03 -19.24
CA HIS A 12 3.93 15.45 -20.54
C HIS A 12 5.46 15.25 -20.65
N ASP A 13 6.16 15.24 -19.52
CA ASP A 13 7.59 14.99 -19.38
C ASP A 13 7.92 13.49 -19.26
N GLU A 14 6.95 12.60 -19.52
CA GLU A 14 7.12 11.15 -19.41
C GLU A 14 6.90 10.43 -20.74
N SER A 15 7.83 9.54 -21.08
CA SER A 15 7.70 8.65 -22.24
C SER A 15 6.76 7.46 -22.01
N ASN A 16 6.54 7.08 -20.75
CA ASN A 16 5.77 5.91 -20.36
C ASN A 16 4.95 6.19 -19.09
N ARG A 17 3.81 5.51 -18.97
CA ARG A 17 3.01 5.49 -17.74
C ARG A 17 3.79 4.86 -16.59
N ARG A 18 3.66 5.45 -15.41
CA ARG A 18 4.15 4.92 -14.14
C ARG A 18 3.04 4.23 -13.36
N TYR A 19 3.44 3.58 -12.28
CA TYR A 19 2.57 2.81 -11.40
C TYR A 19 2.68 3.33 -9.98
N LEU A 20 1.57 3.36 -9.25
CA LEU A 20 1.53 3.62 -7.82
C LEU A 20 1.28 2.30 -7.11
N PHE A 21 2.28 1.83 -6.36
CA PHE A 21 2.09 0.75 -5.40
C PHE A 21 1.49 1.34 -4.13
N VAL A 22 0.42 0.72 -3.64
CA VAL A 22 -0.33 1.18 -2.48
C VAL A 22 -0.43 0.03 -1.49
N ALA A 23 -0.12 0.28 -0.23
CA ALA A 23 -0.37 -0.63 0.88
C ALA A 23 -1.30 0.06 1.88
N ILE A 24 -2.33 -0.65 2.34
CA ILE A 24 -3.20 -0.21 3.42
C ILE A 24 -3.26 -1.24 4.53
N ASP A 25 -3.09 -0.79 5.76
CA ASP A 25 -3.29 -1.60 6.94
C ASP A 25 -4.79 -1.82 7.22
N ARG A 26 -5.18 -3.08 7.41
CA ARG A 26 -6.59 -3.43 7.59
C ARG A 26 -7.10 -3.20 9.01
N ALA A 27 -6.26 -2.91 9.99
CA ALA A 27 -6.67 -2.54 11.34
C ALA A 27 -6.76 -1.01 11.49
N THR A 28 -5.70 -0.30 11.13
CA THR A 28 -5.50 1.13 11.39
C THR A 28 -5.81 2.03 10.20
N ARG A 29 -6.04 1.46 9.01
CA ARG A 29 -6.11 2.18 7.72
C ARG A 29 -4.84 2.94 7.36
N TRP A 30 -3.73 2.74 8.06
CA TRP A 30 -2.48 3.40 7.70
C TRP A 30 -2.05 3.03 6.29
N VAL A 31 -1.69 4.05 5.50
CA VAL A 31 -1.34 3.89 4.09
C VAL A 31 0.14 4.16 3.85
N PHE A 32 0.73 3.36 2.98
CA PHE A 32 2.05 3.59 2.42
C PHE A 32 1.98 3.48 0.91
N VAL A 33 2.65 4.39 0.20
CA VAL A 33 2.67 4.40 -1.27
C VAL A 33 4.09 4.60 -1.80
N GLN A 34 4.37 4.06 -2.98
CA GLN A 34 5.55 4.43 -3.77
C GLN A 34 5.23 4.43 -5.26
N PRO A 35 5.56 5.50 -5.99
CA PRO A 35 5.62 5.47 -7.45
C PRO A 35 6.74 4.54 -7.92
N LYS A 36 6.49 3.81 -9.02
CA LYS A 36 7.46 2.94 -9.69
C LYS A 36 7.33 3.10 -11.20
N ALA A 37 8.45 3.00 -11.89
CA ALA A 37 8.50 3.09 -13.36
C ALA A 37 7.82 1.89 -14.04
N ASN A 38 7.76 0.74 -13.38
CA ASN A 38 7.25 -0.49 -13.96
C ASN A 38 6.47 -1.34 -12.93
N LYS A 39 5.64 -2.25 -13.47
CA LYS A 39 4.82 -3.22 -12.73
C LYS A 39 5.43 -4.61 -12.89
N THR A 40 6.54 -4.83 -12.18
CA THR A 40 7.34 -6.07 -12.20
C THR A 40 7.45 -6.67 -10.81
N ALA A 41 7.81 -7.95 -10.72
CA ALA A 41 8.09 -8.62 -9.46
C ALA A 41 9.22 -7.94 -8.67
N ALA A 42 10.29 -7.49 -9.34
CA ALA A 42 11.35 -6.70 -8.73
C ALA A 42 10.85 -5.38 -8.10
N SER A 43 9.95 -4.65 -8.79
CA SER A 43 9.32 -3.44 -8.23
C SER A 43 8.42 -3.75 -7.04
N ALA A 44 7.68 -4.87 -7.07
CA ALA A 44 6.85 -5.33 -5.96
C ALA A 44 7.70 -5.73 -4.74
N GLN A 45 8.82 -6.42 -4.94
CA GLN A 45 9.78 -6.74 -3.88
C GLN A 45 10.39 -5.48 -3.27
N ALA A 46 10.85 -4.53 -4.10
CA ALA A 46 11.39 -3.26 -3.64
C ALA A 46 10.37 -2.47 -2.82
N PHE A 47 9.10 -2.49 -3.24
CA PHE A 47 8.00 -1.90 -2.49
C PHE A 47 7.77 -2.59 -1.15
N LEU A 48 7.72 -3.93 -1.11
CA LEU A 48 7.52 -4.70 0.13
C LEU A 48 8.67 -4.47 1.12
N LYS A 49 9.93 -4.44 0.66
CA LYS A 49 11.09 -4.10 1.50
C LYS A 49 10.95 -2.70 2.12
N ALA A 50 10.55 -1.71 1.31
CA ALA A 50 10.33 -0.36 1.79
C ALA A 50 9.15 -0.28 2.78
N LEU A 51 8.05 -0.97 2.49
CA LEU A 51 6.88 -1.06 3.37
C LEU A 51 7.24 -1.70 4.71
N HIS A 52 7.94 -2.84 4.71
CA HIS A 52 8.38 -3.53 5.91
C HIS A 52 9.33 -2.66 6.76
N LYS A 53 10.18 -1.86 6.10
CA LYS A 53 11.02 -0.88 6.79
C LYS A 53 10.21 0.31 7.32
N ALA A 54 9.17 0.78 6.63
CA ALA A 54 8.41 1.96 7.05
C ALA A 54 7.37 1.66 8.13
N CYS A 55 6.73 0.48 8.08
CA CYS A 55 5.67 0.12 9.01
C CYS A 55 6.22 -0.11 10.42
N ALA A 56 5.46 0.31 11.43
CA ALA A 56 5.76 0.01 12.83
C ALA A 56 5.11 -1.29 13.32
N ILE A 57 3.99 -1.67 12.69
CA ILE A 57 3.27 -2.92 12.97
C ILE A 57 4.00 -4.06 12.26
N ARG A 58 4.19 -5.18 12.97
CA ARG A 58 4.72 -6.40 12.38
C ARG A 58 3.74 -6.91 11.33
N ILE A 59 4.16 -6.91 10.08
CA ILE A 59 3.36 -7.42 8.98
C ILE A 59 3.38 -8.96 9.07
N SER A 60 2.26 -9.56 9.46
CA SER A 60 2.13 -11.03 9.48
C SER A 60 1.56 -11.59 8.18
N LYS A 61 0.72 -10.80 7.50
CA LYS A 61 0.00 -11.18 6.27
C LYS A 61 -0.01 -10.04 5.26
N VAL A 62 0.24 -10.38 4.00
CA VAL A 62 0.04 -9.50 2.84
C VAL A 62 -1.04 -10.10 1.95
N LEU A 63 -2.02 -9.30 1.57
CA LEU A 63 -3.07 -9.64 0.60
C LEU A 63 -2.85 -8.85 -0.69
N THR A 64 -2.78 -9.51 -1.84
CA THR A 64 -2.68 -8.86 -3.17
C THR A 64 -3.74 -9.37 -4.14
N ASP A 65 -3.85 -8.75 -5.31
CA ASP A 65 -4.51 -9.37 -6.44
C ASP A 65 -3.67 -10.50 -7.05
N ASN A 66 -4.20 -11.15 -8.10
CA ASN A 66 -3.50 -12.21 -8.82
C ASN A 66 -2.59 -11.63 -9.93
N GLY A 67 -2.11 -10.40 -9.78
CA GLY A 67 -1.21 -9.74 -10.72
C GLY A 67 0.12 -10.48 -10.86
N LYS A 68 0.68 -10.44 -12.07
CA LYS A 68 1.94 -11.12 -12.42
C LYS A 68 3.16 -10.63 -11.64
N GLU A 69 3.06 -9.45 -11.05
CA GLU A 69 4.07 -8.86 -10.17
C GLU A 69 4.04 -9.45 -8.75
N PHE A 70 2.98 -10.16 -8.38
CA PHE A 70 2.81 -10.77 -7.05
C PHE A 70 2.82 -12.30 -7.10
N THR A 71 2.39 -12.91 -8.20
CA THR A 71 2.28 -14.36 -8.31
C THR A 71 2.43 -14.86 -9.74
N ASP A 72 2.81 -16.12 -9.88
CA ASP A 72 2.82 -16.86 -11.15
C ASP A 72 1.53 -17.65 -11.40
N ARG A 73 0.54 -17.58 -10.50
CA ARG A 73 -0.72 -18.34 -10.55
C ARG A 73 -1.43 -18.30 -11.91
N LEU A 74 -1.41 -17.16 -12.61
CA LEU A 74 -2.07 -17.01 -13.91
C LEU A 74 -1.35 -17.71 -15.07
N PHE A 75 -0.09 -18.13 -14.87
CA PHE A 75 0.78 -18.73 -15.88
C PHE A 75 1.12 -20.19 -15.58
N THR A 76 0.83 -20.70 -14.37
CA THR A 76 1.01 -22.11 -14.01
C THR A 76 -0.03 -22.99 -14.70
N SER A 77 0.42 -24.01 -15.44
CA SER A 77 -0.45 -24.92 -16.19
C SER A 77 -1.25 -25.87 -15.30
N LYS A 78 -2.51 -26.13 -15.74
CA LYS A 78 -3.53 -27.07 -15.25
C LYS A 78 -4.31 -26.73 -13.98
N GLU A 79 -3.70 -26.32 -12.87
CA GLU A 79 -4.44 -26.18 -11.60
C GLU A 79 -4.68 -24.74 -11.13
N ARG A 80 -4.05 -23.74 -11.77
CA ARG A 80 -4.12 -22.32 -11.36
C ARG A 80 -3.86 -22.13 -9.86
N GLU A 81 -2.96 -22.90 -9.27
CA GLU A 81 -2.49 -22.70 -7.90
C GLU A 81 -1.14 -21.95 -7.92
N PRO A 82 -0.89 -21.06 -6.95
CA PRO A 82 0.40 -20.38 -6.83
C PRO A 82 1.51 -21.40 -6.57
N SER A 83 2.65 -21.26 -7.26
CA SER A 83 3.76 -22.22 -7.05
C SER A 83 4.47 -22.05 -5.71
N GLY A 84 4.31 -20.87 -5.08
CA GLY A 84 5.11 -20.45 -3.92
C GLY A 84 6.56 -20.09 -4.24
N ASN A 85 7.00 -20.26 -5.50
CA ASN A 85 8.38 -20.00 -5.93
C ASN A 85 8.55 -18.62 -6.59
N HIS A 86 7.45 -17.88 -6.78
CA HIS A 86 7.50 -16.53 -7.33
C HIS A 86 8.37 -15.62 -6.45
N GLU A 87 9.09 -14.65 -7.05
CA GLU A 87 10.07 -13.83 -6.32
C GLU A 87 9.44 -13.07 -5.14
N PHE A 88 8.19 -12.65 -5.30
CA PHE A 88 7.42 -12.00 -4.23
C PHE A 88 7.07 -12.96 -3.09
N ASP A 89 6.72 -14.21 -3.39
CA ASP A 89 6.45 -15.25 -2.38
C ASP A 89 7.71 -15.57 -1.57
N ARG A 90 8.86 -15.71 -2.25
CA ARG A 90 10.16 -15.94 -1.59
C ARG A 90 10.52 -14.82 -0.62
N LEU A 91 10.35 -13.56 -1.04
CA LEU A 91 10.60 -12.43 -0.15
C LEU A 91 9.61 -12.40 1.04
N CYS A 92 8.33 -12.74 0.81
CA CYS A 92 7.38 -12.86 1.89
C CYS A 92 7.83 -13.92 2.91
N GLN A 93 8.29 -15.08 2.45
CA GLN A 93 8.82 -16.15 3.30
C GLN A 93 10.07 -15.69 4.08
N GLU A 94 11.04 -15.04 3.43
CA GLU A 94 12.24 -14.47 4.07
C GLU A 94 11.90 -13.49 5.20
N LEU A 95 10.84 -12.69 5.03
CA LEU A 95 10.36 -11.73 6.02
C LEU A 95 9.41 -12.35 7.06
N GLY A 96 9.09 -13.64 6.96
CA GLY A 96 8.12 -14.30 7.84
C GLY A 96 6.68 -13.78 7.66
N ILE A 97 6.34 -13.39 6.43
CA ILE A 97 5.03 -12.85 6.03
C ILE A 97 4.28 -13.93 5.25
N GLU A 98 3.06 -14.24 5.66
CA GLU A 98 2.16 -15.09 4.87
C GLU A 98 1.58 -14.28 3.70
N HIS A 99 1.83 -14.72 2.47
CA HIS A 99 1.25 -14.12 1.28
C HIS A 99 -0.10 -14.77 0.95
N ARG A 100 -1.14 -13.93 0.76
CA ARG A 100 -2.49 -14.34 0.39
C ARG A 100 -2.90 -13.63 -0.89
N LEU A 101 -3.61 -14.35 -1.75
CA LEU A 101 -4.22 -13.78 -2.94
C LEU A 101 -5.71 -13.52 -2.69
N THR A 102 -6.21 -12.43 -3.25
CA THR A 102 -7.65 -12.18 -3.31
C THR A 102 -8.33 -13.28 -4.14
N GLN A 103 -9.49 -13.73 -3.68
CA GLN A 103 -10.26 -14.69 -4.45
C GLN A 103 -10.85 -14.01 -5.68
N PRO A 104 -10.85 -14.67 -6.85
CA PRO A 104 -11.56 -14.15 -8.01
C PRO A 104 -13.01 -13.79 -7.65
N ARG A 105 -13.47 -12.60 -8.08
CA ARG A 105 -14.86 -12.13 -7.87
C ARG A 105 -15.30 -12.00 -6.41
N THR A 106 -14.42 -11.55 -5.50
CA THR A 106 -14.79 -11.16 -4.13
C THR A 106 -14.68 -9.64 -3.86
N PRO A 107 -15.69 -8.84 -4.23
CA PRO A 107 -15.69 -7.38 -4.01
C PRO A 107 -15.49 -6.98 -2.54
N ARG A 108 -15.95 -7.80 -1.60
CA ARG A 108 -15.93 -7.49 -0.17
C ARG A 108 -14.52 -7.35 0.42
N THR A 109 -13.52 -8.08 -0.09
CA THR A 109 -12.14 -8.01 0.43
C THR A 109 -11.39 -6.75 -0.05
N ASN A 110 -11.86 -6.14 -1.13
CA ASN A 110 -11.14 -5.06 -1.82
C ASN A 110 -11.66 -3.66 -1.46
N GLY A 111 -12.85 -3.54 -0.88
CA GLY A 111 -13.48 -2.25 -0.61
C GLY A 111 -12.65 -1.27 0.23
N MET A 112 -11.69 -1.72 1.06
CA MET A 112 -10.80 -0.81 1.80
C MET A 112 -9.78 -0.12 0.89
N VAL A 113 -9.06 -0.90 0.07
CA VAL A 113 -8.05 -0.37 -0.84
C VAL A 113 -8.71 0.37 -2.00
N GLU A 114 -9.86 -0.11 -2.49
CA GLU A 114 -10.66 0.56 -3.50
C GLU A 114 -11.16 1.93 -3.04
N ARG A 115 -11.62 2.06 -1.79
CA ARG A 115 -12.00 3.38 -1.24
C ARG A 115 -10.82 4.34 -1.17
N PHE A 116 -9.65 3.87 -0.75
CA PHE A 116 -8.46 4.72 -0.72
C PHE A 116 -8.03 5.12 -2.15
N ASN A 117 -8.02 4.16 -3.08
CA ASN A 117 -7.73 4.42 -4.50
C ASN A 117 -8.72 5.40 -5.12
N GLY A 118 -10.00 5.35 -4.75
CA GLY A 118 -11.00 6.35 -5.15
C GLY A 118 -10.60 7.76 -4.74
N ARG A 119 -10.14 7.94 -3.49
CA ARG A 119 -9.64 9.25 -3.02
C ARG A 119 -8.40 9.72 -3.77
N ILE A 120 -7.48 8.81 -4.08
CA ILE A 120 -6.33 9.13 -4.94
C ILE A 120 -6.80 9.58 -6.32
N ALA A 121 -7.78 8.89 -6.91
CA ALA A 121 -8.36 9.28 -8.19
C ALA A 121 -9.01 10.67 -8.14
N ASP A 122 -9.65 11.03 -7.02
CA ASP A 122 -10.24 12.37 -6.86
C ASP A 122 -9.16 13.45 -6.79
N VAL A 123 -8.06 13.22 -6.06
CA VAL A 123 -6.89 14.13 -6.05
C VAL A 123 -6.32 14.29 -7.47
N LEU A 124 -6.15 13.19 -8.19
CA LEU A 124 -5.62 13.20 -9.55
C LEU A 124 -6.56 13.90 -10.56
N LYS A 125 -7.87 13.91 -10.32
CA LYS A 125 -8.86 14.60 -11.18
C LYS A 125 -8.95 16.10 -10.91
N THR A 126 -8.76 16.50 -9.65
CA THR A 126 -9.00 17.88 -9.19
C THR A 126 -7.77 18.77 -9.27
N HIS A 127 -6.58 18.18 -9.40
CA HIS A 127 -5.32 18.90 -9.46
C HIS A 127 -4.72 18.89 -10.87
N ARG A 128 -4.19 20.03 -11.31
CA ARG A 128 -3.39 20.12 -12.55
C ARG A 128 -1.92 20.03 -12.18
N PHE A 129 -1.21 19.06 -12.75
CA PHE A 129 0.19 18.80 -12.43
C PHE A 129 1.12 19.44 -13.47
N ASN A 130 2.22 20.02 -12.98
CA ASN A 130 3.26 20.62 -13.82
C ASN A 130 4.25 19.60 -14.38
N GLY A 131 4.15 18.32 -14.01
CA GLY A 131 5.07 17.27 -14.47
C GLY A 131 5.11 16.08 -13.51
N ARG A 132 5.99 15.14 -13.80
CA ARG A 132 6.19 13.90 -13.02
C ARG A 132 6.43 14.15 -11.54
N GLU A 133 7.30 15.11 -11.22
CA GLU A 133 7.75 15.38 -9.86
C GLU A 133 6.63 16.00 -9.02
N ASP A 134 5.92 16.98 -9.58
CA ASP A 134 4.80 17.65 -8.92
C ASP A 134 3.67 16.67 -8.58
N LEU A 135 3.35 15.75 -9.50
CA LEU A 135 2.41 14.67 -9.24
C LEU A 135 2.87 13.79 -8.08
N GLU A 136 4.13 13.36 -8.08
CA GLU A 136 4.67 12.50 -7.04
C GLU A 136 4.66 13.17 -5.67
N GLN A 137 5.12 14.42 -5.58
CA GLN A 137 5.11 15.18 -4.34
C GLN A 137 3.69 15.43 -3.83
N THR A 138 2.73 15.71 -4.73
CA THR A 138 1.33 15.88 -4.35
C THR A 138 0.73 14.62 -3.76
N LEU A 139 1.01 13.44 -4.35
CA LEU A 139 0.56 12.17 -3.81
C LEU A 139 1.19 11.86 -2.44
N LEU A 140 2.50 12.10 -2.28
CA LEU A 140 3.19 11.89 -1.01
C LEU A 140 2.67 12.81 0.10
N ARG A 141 2.44 14.09 -0.22
CA ARG A 141 1.79 15.05 0.69
C ARG A 141 0.39 14.60 1.08
N TYR A 142 -0.42 14.17 0.11
CA TYR A 142 -1.76 13.66 0.38
C TYR A 142 -1.75 12.46 1.32
N VAL A 143 -0.82 11.50 1.13
CA VAL A 143 -0.70 10.34 2.03
C VAL A 143 -0.26 10.74 3.43
N ALA A 144 0.63 11.73 3.56
CA ALA A 144 0.99 12.28 4.87
C ALA A 144 -0.22 12.91 5.58
N LEU A 145 -0.99 13.75 4.87
CA LEU A 145 -2.24 14.34 5.37
C LEU A 145 -3.25 13.26 5.75
N TYR A 146 -3.46 12.27 4.88
CA TYR A 146 -4.38 11.15 5.13
C TYR A 146 -4.04 10.42 6.43
N ASN A 147 -2.76 10.09 6.63
CA ASN A 147 -2.33 9.32 7.80
C ASN A 147 -2.37 10.14 9.09
N GLN A 148 -2.01 11.43 9.02
CA GLN A 148 -1.76 12.24 10.22
C GLN A 148 -2.93 13.12 10.61
N GLN A 149 -3.67 13.66 9.63
CA GLN A 149 -4.58 14.78 9.83
C GLN A 149 -6.03 14.49 9.41
N LEU A 150 -6.29 13.56 8.48
CA LEU A 150 -7.64 13.29 7.99
C LEU A 150 -8.33 12.18 8.82
N PRO A 151 -9.37 12.50 9.61
CA PRO A 151 -10.11 11.50 10.37
C PRO A 151 -10.87 10.54 9.46
N GLN A 152 -10.93 9.27 9.84
CA GLN A 152 -11.66 8.25 9.11
C GLN A 152 -12.91 7.84 9.88
N SER A 153 -14.08 7.93 9.25
CA SER A 153 -15.36 7.51 9.85
C SER A 153 -15.32 6.05 10.30
N ALA A 154 -14.70 5.19 9.50
CA ALA A 154 -14.48 3.77 9.82
C ALA A 154 -13.57 3.51 11.03
N LEU A 155 -12.91 4.54 11.57
CA LEU A 155 -12.08 4.50 12.77
C LEU A 155 -12.70 5.30 13.94
N GLY A 156 -13.98 5.64 13.85
CA GLY A 156 -14.66 6.48 14.83
C GLY A 156 -14.07 7.89 14.88
N SER A 157 -13.91 8.51 13.71
CA SER A 157 -13.36 9.86 13.52
C SER A 157 -11.94 10.02 14.07
N LYS A 158 -11.13 8.97 13.98
CA LYS A 158 -9.69 9.01 14.27
C LYS A 158 -8.88 8.98 12.99
N THR A 159 -7.73 9.63 12.99
CA THR A 159 -6.75 9.50 11.90
C THR A 159 -6.10 8.11 11.95
N PRO A 160 -5.55 7.59 10.84
CA PRO A 160 -4.83 6.32 10.84
C PRO A 160 -3.69 6.27 11.87
N MET A 161 -2.96 7.38 12.06
CA MET A 161 -1.92 7.46 13.07
C MET A 161 -2.48 7.43 14.50
N GLN A 162 -3.60 8.10 14.77
CA GLN A 162 -4.27 7.99 16.08
C GLN A 162 -4.73 6.55 16.36
N ALA A 163 -5.32 5.88 15.37
CA ALA A 163 -5.69 4.47 15.51
C ALA A 163 -4.46 3.58 15.75
N MET A 164 -3.36 3.82 15.03
CA MET A 164 -2.11 3.09 15.23
C MET A 164 -1.53 3.28 16.65
N LYS A 165 -1.57 4.50 17.19
CA LYS A 165 -1.17 4.77 18.59
C LYS A 165 -2.04 4.02 19.60
N ASN A 166 -3.37 4.02 19.41
CA ASN A 166 -4.28 3.29 20.28
C ASN A 166 -4.03 1.77 20.24
N TRP A 167 -3.74 1.24 19.05
CA TRP A 167 -3.33 -0.16 18.89
C TRP A 167 -2.00 -0.45 19.60
N TYR A 168 -1.03 0.46 19.55
CA TYR A 168 0.24 0.29 20.25
C TYR A 168 0.07 0.26 21.77
N GLN A 169 -0.83 1.08 22.32
CA GLN A 169 -1.12 1.08 23.77
C GLN A 169 -1.74 -0.23 24.25
N THR A 170 -2.63 -0.81 23.45
CA THR A 170 -3.39 -2.02 23.83
C THR A 170 -2.71 -3.33 23.42
N HIS A 171 -1.92 -3.30 22.34
CA HIS A 171 -1.28 -4.48 21.75
C HIS A 171 0.18 -4.19 21.34
N PRO A 172 1.06 -3.74 22.26
CA PRO A 172 2.43 -3.37 21.92
C PRO A 172 3.25 -4.51 21.31
N HIS A 173 2.93 -5.76 21.65
CA HIS A 173 3.57 -6.97 21.10
C HIS A 173 3.36 -7.16 19.58
N LEU A 174 2.38 -6.47 18.97
CA LEU A 174 2.17 -6.49 17.52
C LEU A 174 3.12 -5.53 16.76
N PHE A 175 3.94 -4.76 17.47
CA PHE A 175 4.81 -3.75 16.89
C PHE A 175 6.29 -4.15 17.06
N HIS A 176 7.11 -3.81 16.07
CA HIS A 176 8.56 -3.99 16.11
C HIS A 176 9.32 -2.66 16.13
N LYS A 177 8.58 -1.54 16.18
CA LYS A 177 9.12 -0.18 16.32
C LYS A 177 8.27 0.60 17.30
N ARG A 178 8.92 1.47 18.09
CA ARG A 178 8.20 2.48 18.86
C ARG A 178 7.61 3.51 17.91
N LEU A 179 6.36 3.89 18.16
CA LEU A 179 5.75 5.01 17.47
C LEU A 179 6.29 6.30 18.11
N TYR A 180 7.18 6.99 17.40
CA TYR A 180 7.55 8.34 17.80
C TYR A 180 6.45 9.30 17.33
N ASP A 181 6.12 10.26 18.18
CA ASP A 181 5.48 11.48 17.72
C ASP A 181 6.48 12.17 16.80
N ARG A 182 6.16 12.25 15.50
CA ARG A 182 6.69 13.39 14.77
C ARG A 182 6.03 14.60 15.44
N PRO A 183 6.79 15.55 16.01
CA PRO A 183 6.18 16.82 16.37
C PRO A 183 5.38 17.25 15.14
N GLY A 184 4.14 17.68 15.34
CA GLY A 184 3.41 18.34 14.27
C GLY A 184 4.31 19.43 13.72
N CYS A 185 4.15 19.81 12.45
CA CYS A 185 4.71 21.08 12.03
C CYS A 185 4.13 22.12 13.00
N ASP A 186 4.93 22.56 13.96
CA ASP A 186 4.61 23.68 14.82
C ASP A 186 4.59 24.88 13.89
N THR A 187 3.38 25.41 13.69
CA THR A 187 2.98 26.64 12.97
C THR A 187 3.24 26.73 11.47
#